data_AF-A0A9J6EC32-F1
#
_entry.id   AF-A0A9J6EC32-F1
#
_cell.length_a   1.000
_cell.length_b   1.000
_cell.length_c   1.000
_cell.angle_alpha   90.00
_cell.angle_beta   90.00
_cell.angle_gamma   90.00
#
_symmetry.space_group_name_H-M   'P 1'
#
loop_
_entity.id
_entity.type
_entity.pdbx_description
1 polymer ?
#
loop_
_entity_poly.entity_id
_entity_poly.type
_entity_poly.pdbx_seq_one_letter_code
_entity_poly.pdbx_strand_id
1 'polypeptide(L)'
;MQRQSQTLLEGLLQEPRRPPATARQRFLDHEVRNFVLFACLVSFVLLMSFFAVPNRSKAKNATQAAMQLSAPGADPRVAHGSVSSQTEQRATLPRNVMPVHYDLELNVSDIEAGGTYRGRVNMVIDCVEKGSTTVTAHAANVTCSRGQYKHVLGQPEDQQLGYPSALVAAPSSRHGCV
;
A
#
# COMPACT_ATOMS: atom_id res chain seq x y z
N MET A 1 34.64 -61.83 42.58
CA MET A 1 35.29 -61.95 41.25
C MET A 1 34.68 -60.89 40.35
N GLN A 2 35.50 -59.91 39.99
CA GLN A 2 35.13 -58.57 39.57
C GLN A 2 36.17 -58.20 38.51
N ARG A 3 35.75 -57.98 37.26
CA ARG A 3 36.47 -57.34 36.12
C ARG A 3 35.89 -57.84 34.79
N GLN A 4 34.81 -57.24 34.27
CA GLN A 4 34.48 -57.40 32.85
C GLN A 4 33.53 -56.34 32.25
N SER A 5 33.44 -55.14 32.81
CA SER A 5 32.36 -54.21 32.44
C SER A 5 32.80 -52.77 32.12
N GLN A 6 34.05 -52.53 31.70
CA GLN A 6 34.53 -51.15 31.48
C GLN A 6 35.16 -50.84 30.11
N THR A 7 35.22 -51.78 29.16
CA THR A 7 35.88 -51.53 27.85
C THR A 7 34.95 -51.17 26.68
N LEU A 8 33.63 -51.01 26.90
CA LEU A 8 32.68 -50.83 25.79
C LEU A 8 32.13 -49.40 25.60
N LEU A 9 32.55 -48.41 26.41
CA LEU A 9 32.01 -47.04 26.30
C LEU A 9 32.95 -45.98 25.69
N GLU A 10 34.22 -46.28 25.41
CA GLU A 10 35.13 -45.30 24.79
C GLU A 10 35.05 -45.24 23.25
N GLY A 11 34.25 -46.08 22.60
CA GLY A 11 34.14 -46.13 21.13
C GLY A 11 33.14 -45.14 20.51
N LEU A 12 32.34 -44.42 21.29
CA LEU A 12 31.22 -43.61 20.76
C LEU A 12 31.43 -42.09 20.79
N LEU A 13 32.60 -41.61 21.21
CA LEU A 13 32.98 -40.19 21.13
C LEU A 13 34.17 -39.97 20.18
N GLN A 14 34.27 -40.77 19.12
CA GLN A 14 35.18 -40.44 18.03
C GLN A 14 34.49 -39.40 17.15
N GLU A 15 34.75 -38.12 17.45
CA GLU A 15 34.29 -37.00 16.62
C GLU A 15 34.61 -37.28 15.14
N PRO A 16 33.64 -37.11 14.23
CA PRO A 16 33.88 -37.30 12.81
C PRO A 16 34.94 -36.29 12.37
N ARG A 17 36.16 -36.78 12.09
CA ARG A 17 37.24 -35.98 11.50
C ARG A 17 36.70 -35.33 10.24
N ARG A 18 36.42 -34.02 10.32
CA ARG A 18 35.99 -33.23 9.17
C ARG A 18 37.02 -33.40 8.07
N PRO A 19 36.61 -33.84 6.87
CA PRO A 19 37.54 -33.92 5.75
C PRO A 19 38.10 -32.52 5.47
N PRO A 20 39.41 -32.39 5.18
CA PRO A 20 40.01 -31.11 4.85
C PRO A 20 39.29 -30.55 3.63
N ALA A 21 38.75 -29.33 3.75
CA ALA A 21 38.04 -28.65 2.69
C ALA A 21 38.87 -28.68 1.40
N THR A 22 38.44 -29.48 0.45
CA THR A 22 39.12 -29.71 -0.82
C THR A 22 39.21 -28.38 -1.56
N ALA A 23 40.36 -28.08 -2.18
CA ALA A 23 40.66 -26.81 -2.85
C ALA A 23 39.57 -26.36 -3.86
N ARG A 24 38.73 -27.29 -4.32
CA ARG A 24 37.57 -27.07 -5.19
C ARG A 24 36.46 -26.22 -4.54
N GLN A 25 36.32 -26.26 -3.21
CA GLN A 25 35.31 -25.50 -2.48
C GLN A 25 35.65 -24.00 -2.42
N ARG A 26 36.94 -23.66 -2.31
CA ARG A 26 37.41 -22.25 -2.31
C ARG A 26 37.22 -21.55 -3.64
N PHE A 27 37.17 -22.30 -4.75
CA PHE A 27 36.95 -21.72 -6.08
C PHE A 27 35.50 -21.28 -6.28
N LEU A 28 34.54 -22.09 -5.80
CA LEU A 28 33.12 -21.78 -5.85
C LEU A 28 32.77 -20.54 -5.02
N ASP A 29 33.42 -20.35 -3.86
CA ASP A 29 33.19 -19.17 -3.02
C ASP A 29 33.56 -17.85 -3.73
N HIS A 30 34.57 -17.86 -4.61
CA HIS A 30 35.01 -16.65 -5.29
C HIS A 30 34.09 -16.24 -6.44
N GLU A 31 33.58 -17.22 -7.21
CA GLU A 31 32.62 -16.93 -8.29
C GLU A 31 31.27 -16.50 -7.74
N VAL A 32 30.77 -17.16 -6.69
CA VAL A 32 29.51 -16.77 -6.04
C VAL A 32 29.62 -15.38 -5.42
N ARG A 33 30.74 -15.06 -4.75
CA ARG A 33 30.96 -13.72 -4.20
C ARG A 33 30.97 -12.65 -5.28
N ASN A 34 31.64 -12.89 -6.40
CA ASN A 34 31.67 -11.95 -7.53
C ASN A 34 30.28 -11.77 -8.15
N PHE A 35 29.52 -12.85 -8.28
CA PHE A 35 28.15 -12.81 -8.79
C PHE A 35 27.23 -11.99 -7.88
N VAL A 36 27.30 -12.20 -6.56
CA VAL A 36 26.52 -11.43 -5.57
C VAL A 36 26.88 -9.95 -5.61
N LEU A 37 28.17 -9.61 -5.67
CA LEU A 37 28.62 -8.21 -5.78
C LEU A 37 28.14 -7.55 -7.07
N PHE A 38 28.19 -8.27 -8.19
CA PHE A 38 27.68 -7.79 -9.48
C PHE A 38 26.18 -7.53 -9.42
N ALA A 39 25.39 -8.46 -8.88
CA ALA A 39 23.95 -8.30 -8.71
C ALA A 39 23.63 -7.08 -7.83
N CYS A 40 24.35 -6.89 -6.71
CA CYS A 40 24.18 -5.72 -5.86
C CYS A 40 24.49 -4.39 -6.59
N LEU A 41 25.55 -4.34 -7.40
CA LEU A 41 25.90 -3.14 -8.17
C LEU A 41 24.83 -2.81 -9.22
N VAL A 42 24.32 -3.81 -9.93
CA VAL A 42 23.24 -3.63 -10.93
C VAL A 42 21.97 -3.10 -10.24
N SER A 43 21.56 -3.70 -9.12
CA SER A 43 20.40 -3.23 -8.36
C SER A 43 20.57 -1.79 -7.86
N PHE A 44 21.77 -1.42 -7.40
CA PHE A 44 22.05 -0.06 -6.95
C PHE A 44 21.96 0.98 -8.08
N VAL A 45 22.50 0.68 -9.25
CA VAL A 45 22.41 1.57 -10.43
C VAL A 45 20.96 1.74 -10.88
N LEU A 46 20.16 0.66 -10.85
CA LEU A 46 18.74 0.74 -11.18
C LEU A 46 17.98 1.61 -10.19
N LEU A 47 18.20 1.42 -8.88
CA LEU A 47 17.58 2.26 -7.84
C LEU A 47 17.93 3.74 -8.04
N MET A 48 19.20 4.06 -8.25
CA MET A 48 19.63 5.45 -8.48
C MET A 48 18.99 6.06 -9.74
N SER A 49 18.70 5.25 -10.77
CA SER A 49 18.02 5.72 -11.98
C SER A 49 16.57 6.13 -11.72
N PHE A 50 15.88 5.47 -10.78
CA PHE A 50 14.51 5.87 -10.37
C PHE A 50 14.50 7.15 -9.52
N PHE A 51 15.53 7.36 -8.68
CA PHE A 51 15.65 8.58 -7.88
C PHE A 51 16.19 9.78 -8.67
N ALA A 52 16.90 9.54 -9.78
CA ALA A 52 17.46 10.58 -10.64
C ALA A 52 16.47 11.15 -11.66
N VAL A 53 15.16 10.83 -11.60
CA VAL A 53 14.15 11.56 -12.38
C VAL A 53 14.01 12.96 -11.76
N PRO A 54 14.51 14.02 -12.39
CA PRO A 54 14.30 15.37 -11.87
C PRO A 54 12.80 15.63 -11.87
N ASN A 55 12.26 15.98 -10.71
CA ASN A 55 10.90 16.48 -10.53
C ASN A 55 10.69 17.67 -11.48
N ARG A 56 10.19 17.38 -12.68
CA ARG A 56 9.88 18.37 -13.70
C ARG A 56 8.49 18.93 -13.43
N SER A 57 8.28 19.42 -12.21
CA SER A 57 7.11 20.22 -11.85
C SER A 57 7.31 21.64 -12.40
N LYS A 58 7.12 21.83 -13.70
CA LYS A 58 6.94 23.17 -14.28
C LYS A 58 5.77 23.17 -15.27
N ALA A 59 4.64 23.63 -14.73
CA ALA A 59 3.78 24.68 -15.26
C ALA A 59 3.28 24.57 -16.71
N LYS A 60 1.96 24.36 -16.88
CA LYS A 60 1.14 24.97 -17.93
C LYS A 60 -0.29 25.24 -17.44
N ASN A 61 -0.45 26.22 -16.55
CA ASN A 61 -1.68 27.01 -16.49
C ASN A 61 -1.36 28.37 -17.10
N ALA A 62 -1.46 28.45 -18.43
CA ALA A 62 -1.44 29.70 -19.16
C ALA A 62 -2.15 29.45 -20.49
N THR A 63 -3.44 29.83 -20.57
CA THR A 63 -4.12 30.46 -21.72
C THR A 63 -5.63 30.42 -21.46
N GLN A 64 -6.10 31.31 -20.58
CA GLN A 64 -7.48 31.83 -20.61
C GLN A 64 -7.45 33.29 -20.18
N ALA A 65 -6.97 34.14 -21.08
CA ALA A 65 -7.17 35.58 -21.01
C ALA A 65 -6.95 36.15 -22.41
N ALA A 66 -8.02 36.26 -23.20
CA ALA A 66 -8.18 37.27 -24.27
C ALA A 66 -9.47 36.99 -25.08
N MET A 67 -10.62 37.50 -24.61
CA MET A 67 -11.66 38.09 -25.47
C MET A 67 -12.81 38.60 -24.58
N GLN A 68 -12.59 39.73 -23.90
CA GLN A 68 -13.65 40.67 -23.60
C GLN A 68 -13.17 42.04 -24.03
N LEU A 69 -13.56 42.40 -25.25
CA LEU A 69 -13.31 43.69 -25.86
C LEU A 69 -14.53 44.60 -25.59
N SER A 70 -14.28 45.64 -24.80
CA SER A 70 -14.86 46.99 -24.87
C SER A 70 -16.36 47.24 -24.68
N ALA A 71 -16.69 47.91 -23.58
CA ALA A 71 -17.63 49.04 -23.55
C ALA A 71 -17.05 50.16 -22.65
N PRO A 72 -16.99 51.43 -23.08
CA PRO A 72 -16.45 52.53 -22.28
C PRO A 72 -17.59 53.25 -21.54
N GLY A 73 -17.50 53.36 -20.21
CA GLY A 73 -18.46 54.16 -19.45
C GLY A 73 -18.28 54.11 -17.95
N ALA A 74 -17.59 55.14 -17.43
CA ALA A 74 -17.68 55.70 -16.09
C ALA A 74 -17.06 54.98 -14.87
N ASP A 75 -16.40 55.84 -14.07
CA ASP A 75 -16.05 55.78 -12.65
C ASP A 75 -14.70 55.17 -12.20
N PRO A 76 -13.72 56.00 -11.77
CA PRO A 76 -12.50 55.56 -11.12
C PRO A 76 -12.64 55.68 -9.60
N ARG A 77 -13.18 54.67 -8.92
CA ARG A 77 -13.06 54.57 -7.46
C ARG A 77 -12.94 53.12 -7.00
N VAL A 78 -11.75 52.83 -6.47
CA VAL A 78 -11.48 51.90 -5.36
C VAL A 78 -11.88 50.44 -5.57
N ALA A 79 -10.89 49.59 -5.87
CA ALA A 79 -10.69 48.33 -5.16
C ALA A 79 -9.36 47.68 -5.57
N HIS A 80 -8.41 47.63 -4.64
CA HIS A 80 -7.36 46.62 -4.65
C HIS A 80 -8.01 45.25 -4.50
N GLY A 81 -8.39 44.65 -5.63
CA GLY A 81 -8.87 43.28 -5.72
C GLY A 81 -7.70 42.32 -5.52
N SER A 82 -7.52 41.91 -4.27
CA SER A 82 -6.93 40.65 -3.81
C SER A 82 -6.55 39.70 -4.94
N VAL A 83 -5.24 39.61 -5.23
CA VAL A 83 -4.64 38.41 -5.78
C VAL A 83 -4.84 37.36 -4.70
N SER A 84 -5.92 36.60 -4.81
CA SER A 84 -6.20 35.49 -3.92
C SER A 84 -5.01 34.55 -4.00
N SER A 85 -4.28 34.49 -2.89
CA SER A 85 -3.38 33.40 -2.58
C SER A 85 -4.14 32.12 -2.89
N GLN A 86 -3.67 31.39 -3.90
CA GLN A 86 -3.97 29.97 -4.11
C GLN A 86 -3.44 29.25 -2.88
N THR A 87 -4.16 29.40 -1.77
CA THR A 87 -4.00 28.62 -0.58
C THR A 87 -4.37 27.23 -1.05
N GLU A 88 -3.39 26.33 -1.09
CA GLU A 88 -3.58 24.91 -1.36
C GLU A 88 -4.73 24.43 -0.49
N GLN A 89 -5.94 24.45 -1.05
CA GLN A 89 -7.13 24.00 -0.36
C GLN A 89 -7.00 22.49 -0.36
N ARG A 90 -6.33 21.95 0.66
CA ARG A 90 -6.25 20.50 0.89
C ARG A 90 -7.67 19.97 0.80
N ALA A 91 -7.93 19.17 -0.23
CA ALA A 91 -9.21 18.54 -0.46
C ALA A 91 -9.48 17.59 0.70
N THR A 92 -10.12 18.12 1.74
CA THR A 92 -10.40 17.41 2.98
C THR A 92 -11.70 16.65 2.80
N LEU A 93 -11.73 15.38 3.19
CA LEU A 93 -12.97 14.61 3.14
C LEU A 93 -14.00 15.20 4.12
N PRO A 94 -15.30 15.11 3.79
CA PRO A 94 -16.36 15.43 4.72
C PRO A 94 -16.24 14.57 6.00
N ARG A 95 -16.66 15.12 7.15
CA ARG A 95 -16.54 14.47 8.47
C ARG A 95 -17.76 13.63 8.87
N ASN A 96 -18.66 13.39 7.92
CA ASN A 96 -19.91 12.68 8.13
C ASN A 96 -19.75 11.17 8.38
N VAL A 97 -18.63 10.60 7.94
CA VAL A 97 -18.28 9.18 8.10
C VAL A 97 -16.91 9.03 8.73
N MET A 98 -16.77 8.09 9.65
CA MET A 98 -15.52 7.74 10.27
C MET A 98 -15.24 6.25 10.03
N PRO A 99 -14.08 5.88 9.47
CA PRO A 99 -13.75 4.48 9.31
C PRO A 99 -13.41 3.86 10.67
N VAL A 100 -13.94 2.66 10.91
CA VAL A 100 -13.68 1.87 12.12
C VAL A 100 -12.67 0.77 11.82
N HIS A 101 -12.87 0.08 10.69
CA HIS A 101 -12.05 -1.08 10.33
C HIS A 101 -11.96 -1.26 8.81
N TYR A 102 -10.83 -1.79 8.36
CA TYR A 102 -10.57 -2.17 6.97
C TYR A 102 -10.10 -3.61 6.91
N ASP A 103 -10.73 -4.38 6.05
CA ASP A 103 -10.27 -5.71 5.63
C ASP A 103 -9.90 -5.63 4.14
N LEU A 104 -8.63 -5.97 3.85
CA LEU A 104 -7.98 -5.76 2.57
C LEU A 104 -7.47 -7.09 2.03
N GLU A 105 -8.00 -7.50 0.89
CA GLU A 105 -7.53 -8.66 0.14
C GLU A 105 -6.91 -8.17 -1.16
N LEU A 106 -5.62 -8.47 -1.38
CA LEU A 106 -4.91 -8.10 -2.61
C LEU A 106 -4.33 -9.35 -3.27
N ASN A 107 -4.67 -9.55 -4.53
CA ASN A 107 -4.08 -10.56 -5.40
C ASN A 107 -3.19 -9.84 -6.43
N VAL A 108 -1.90 -10.13 -6.36
CA VAL A 108 -0.89 -9.54 -7.25
C VAL A 108 -0.44 -10.62 -8.23
N SER A 109 -0.65 -10.36 -9.52
CA SER A 109 -0.18 -11.22 -10.62
C SER A 109 0.95 -10.54 -11.41
N ASP A 110 1.87 -11.37 -11.91
CA ASP A 110 2.91 -10.97 -12.86
C ASP A 110 3.81 -9.82 -12.39
N ILE A 111 4.44 -10.01 -11.22
CA ILE A 111 5.39 -9.06 -10.60
C ILE A 111 6.52 -8.69 -11.58
N GLU A 112 6.98 -9.63 -12.40
CA GLU A 112 8.09 -9.43 -13.34
C GLU A 112 7.70 -8.60 -14.58
N ALA A 113 6.42 -8.51 -14.94
CA ALA A 113 5.93 -7.86 -16.17
C ALA A 113 5.27 -6.49 -15.94
N GLY A 114 5.52 -5.87 -14.78
CA GLY A 114 4.92 -4.59 -14.40
C GLY A 114 3.67 -4.71 -13.53
N GLY A 115 3.32 -5.91 -13.05
CA GLY A 115 2.41 -6.15 -11.94
C GLY A 115 0.98 -5.68 -12.17
N THR A 116 0.06 -6.60 -12.45
CA THR A 116 -1.36 -6.32 -12.32
C THR A 116 -1.82 -6.67 -10.91
N TYR A 117 -2.65 -5.80 -10.31
CA TYR A 117 -3.22 -6.06 -9.00
C TYR A 117 -4.74 -6.02 -9.07
N ARG A 118 -5.36 -6.96 -8.36
CA ARG A 118 -6.80 -7.00 -8.16
C ARG A 118 -7.05 -7.25 -6.68
N GLY A 119 -7.98 -6.51 -6.10
CA GLY A 119 -8.28 -6.68 -4.68
C GLY A 119 -9.72 -6.42 -4.34
N ARG A 120 -10.02 -6.64 -3.06
CA ARG A 120 -11.27 -6.28 -2.41
C ARG A 120 -10.95 -5.50 -1.15
N VAL A 121 -11.74 -4.46 -0.91
CA VAL A 121 -11.71 -3.69 0.33
C VAL A 121 -13.08 -3.78 0.97
N ASN A 122 -13.14 -4.33 2.18
CA ASN A 122 -14.31 -4.27 3.04
C ASN A 122 -14.06 -3.18 4.10
N MET A 123 -14.91 -2.16 4.13
CA MET A 123 -14.77 -1.05 5.07
C MET A 123 -15.95 -1.05 6.02
N VAL A 124 -15.67 -1.04 7.32
CA VAL A 124 -16.66 -0.76 8.37
C VAL A 124 -16.56 0.71 8.70
N ILE A 125 -17.67 1.43 8.56
CA ILE A 125 -17.76 2.87 8.80
C ILE A 125 -18.85 3.16 9.83
N ASP A 126 -18.58 4.16 10.66
CA ASP A 126 -19.58 4.78 11.52
C ASP A 126 -20.07 6.07 10.87
N CYS A 127 -21.39 6.19 10.73
CA CYS A 127 -22.03 7.42 10.29
C CYS A 127 -22.19 8.35 11.49
N VAL A 128 -21.28 9.32 11.62
CA VAL A 128 -21.27 10.27 12.75
C VAL A 128 -22.41 11.29 12.61
N GLU A 129 -22.70 11.72 11.38
CA GLU A 129 -23.80 12.64 11.10
C GLU A 129 -25.07 11.89 10.72
N LYS A 130 -26.16 12.18 11.46
CA LYS A 130 -27.48 11.59 11.18
C LYS A 130 -28.00 12.05 9.82
N GLY A 131 -28.60 11.12 9.08
CA GLY A 131 -29.21 11.41 7.78
C GLY A 131 -28.22 11.52 6.62
N SER A 132 -26.95 11.16 6.83
CA SER A 132 -25.99 11.10 5.74
C SER A 132 -26.31 9.95 4.78
N THR A 133 -26.46 10.27 3.50
CA THR A 133 -26.75 9.30 2.42
C THR A 133 -25.55 9.06 1.51
N THR A 134 -24.43 9.73 1.75
CA THR A 134 -23.25 9.72 0.89
C THR A 134 -22.02 9.32 1.69
N VAL A 135 -21.20 8.44 1.12
CA VAL A 135 -19.89 8.06 1.66
C VAL A 135 -18.84 8.57 0.67
N THR A 136 -17.92 9.40 1.14
CA THR A 136 -16.83 9.94 0.31
C THR A 136 -15.51 9.37 0.77
N ALA A 137 -14.73 8.82 -0.15
CA ALA A 137 -13.41 8.26 0.11
C ALA A 137 -12.43 8.67 -1.00
N HIS A 138 -11.14 8.67 -0.66
CA HIS A 138 -10.09 8.90 -1.66
C HIS A 138 -9.86 7.65 -2.50
N ALA A 139 -9.69 7.84 -3.80
CA ALA A 139 -9.26 6.81 -4.75
C ALA A 139 -8.33 7.47 -5.77
N ALA A 140 -7.14 6.89 -5.97
CA ALA A 140 -6.17 7.37 -6.95
C ALA A 140 -5.61 6.19 -7.73
N ASN A 141 -5.64 6.28 -9.07
CA ASN A 141 -5.13 5.25 -9.98
C ASN A 141 -5.71 3.84 -9.75
N VAL A 142 -6.95 3.77 -9.27
CA VAL A 142 -7.70 2.52 -9.07
C VAL A 142 -9.02 2.56 -9.84
N THR A 143 -9.41 1.42 -10.40
CA THR A 143 -10.71 1.28 -11.06
C THR A 143 -11.64 0.44 -10.19
N CYS A 144 -12.72 1.05 -9.72
CA CYS A 144 -13.74 0.35 -8.93
C CYS A 144 -14.74 -0.35 -9.87
N SER A 145 -14.79 -1.68 -9.82
CA SER A 145 -15.71 -2.46 -10.66
C SER A 145 -17.06 -2.76 -9.99
N ARG A 146 -17.08 -2.88 -8.65
CA ARG A 146 -18.28 -3.22 -7.89
C ARG A 146 -18.20 -2.63 -6.48
N GLY A 147 -19.29 -2.03 -6.02
CA GLY A 147 -19.51 -1.63 -4.64
C GLY A 147 -20.76 -2.31 -4.06
N GLN A 148 -20.72 -2.67 -2.79
CA GLN A 148 -21.87 -3.15 -2.03
C GLN A 148 -21.82 -2.55 -0.63
N TYR A 149 -22.98 -2.26 -0.06
CA TYR A 149 -23.08 -1.81 1.33
C TYR A 149 -24.03 -2.74 2.09
N LYS A 150 -23.74 -2.94 3.36
CA LYS A 150 -24.59 -3.67 4.30
C LYS A 150 -24.77 -2.79 5.53
N HIS A 151 -26.00 -2.42 5.84
CA HIS A 151 -26.30 -1.71 7.06
C HIS A 151 -26.25 -2.69 8.24
N VAL A 152 -25.40 -2.41 9.22
CA VAL A 152 -25.33 -3.15 10.48
C VAL A 152 -25.96 -2.26 11.53
N LEU A 153 -27.20 -2.57 11.93
CA LEU A 153 -27.82 -1.94 13.09
C LEU A 153 -27.02 -2.37 14.31
N GLY A 154 -26.47 -1.41 15.05
CA GLY A 154 -25.57 -1.66 16.18
C GLY A 154 -26.14 -2.72 17.12
N GLN A 155 -25.36 -3.78 17.37
CA GLN A 155 -25.58 -4.60 18.55
C GLN A 155 -25.17 -3.76 19.77
N PRO A 156 -25.90 -3.85 20.90
CA PRO A 156 -25.61 -3.08 22.11
C PRO A 156 -24.14 -3.25 22.51
N GLU A 157 -23.51 -2.15 22.91
CA GLU A 157 -22.06 -1.97 23.14
C GLU A 157 -21.44 -2.95 24.18
N ASP A 158 -22.24 -3.78 24.84
CA ASP A 158 -21.80 -4.71 25.88
C ASP A 158 -21.14 -6.01 25.36
N GLN A 159 -20.89 -6.16 24.06
CA GLN A 159 -20.15 -7.30 23.47
C GLN A 159 -18.81 -6.93 22.82
N GLN A 160 -18.22 -5.79 23.17
CA GLN A 160 -16.80 -5.53 22.88
C GLN A 160 -15.91 -6.36 23.82
N LEU A 161 -15.64 -7.62 23.47
CA LEU A 161 -14.38 -8.36 23.73
C LEU A 161 -14.55 -9.85 23.38
N GLY A 162 -14.60 -10.16 22.09
CA GLY A 162 -14.54 -11.54 21.63
C GLY A 162 -15.06 -11.69 20.22
N TYR A 163 -14.25 -11.35 19.22
CA TYR A 163 -14.58 -11.65 17.84
C TYR A 163 -14.55 -13.17 17.61
N PRO A 164 -15.66 -13.84 17.26
CA PRO A 164 -15.58 -15.17 16.69
C PRO A 164 -15.28 -15.02 15.19
N SER A 165 -14.19 -15.66 14.75
CA SER A 165 -13.93 -15.93 13.34
C SER A 165 -15.02 -16.85 12.79
N ALA A 166 -16.08 -16.30 12.22
CA ALA A 166 -17.02 -17.08 11.44
C ALA A 166 -17.59 -16.23 10.29
N LEU A 167 -16.99 -16.45 9.12
CA LEU A 167 -17.39 -15.93 7.83
C LEU A 167 -18.76 -16.54 7.45
N VAL A 168 -19.86 -15.97 7.95
CA VAL A 168 -21.21 -16.37 7.51
C VAL A 168 -21.53 -15.64 6.21
N ALA A 169 -21.39 -16.36 5.11
CA ALA A 169 -21.86 -15.93 3.80
C ALA A 169 -23.38 -15.70 3.84
N ALA A 170 -23.81 -14.46 3.67
CA ALA A 170 -25.21 -14.10 3.47
C ALA A 170 -25.49 -13.80 1.98
N PRO A 171 -26.70 -14.10 1.48
CA PRO A 171 -27.01 -14.09 0.05
C PRO A 171 -27.05 -12.67 -0.55
N SER A 172 -26.49 -12.58 -1.75
CA SER A 172 -26.40 -11.40 -2.61
C SER A 172 -27.79 -10.88 -3.03
N SER A 173 -28.25 -9.79 -2.43
CA SER A 173 -29.33 -8.96 -3.02
C SER A 173 -28.74 -8.10 -4.15
N ARG A 174 -29.27 -8.28 -5.36
CA ARG A 174 -28.92 -7.46 -6.53
C ARG A 174 -29.66 -6.13 -6.45
N HIS A 175 -28.95 -5.06 -6.11
CA HIS A 175 -29.34 -3.71 -6.52
C HIS A 175 -28.24 -3.12 -7.39
N GLY A 176 -28.64 -2.74 -8.61
CA GLY A 176 -27.78 -2.09 -9.58
C GLY A 176 -27.47 -0.66 -9.14
N CYS A 177 -26.25 -0.21 -9.44
CA CYS A 177 -25.90 1.20 -9.43
C CYS A 177 -25.91 1.71 -10.87
N VAL A 178 -26.51 2.89 -11.04
CA VAL A 178 -26.28 3.82 -12.15
C VAL A 178 -24.93 4.48 -11.94
#